data_AF-A0A2N5KKP0-F1
#
_entry.id   AF-A0A2N5KKP0-F1
#
_cell.length_a   1.000
_cell.length_b   1.000
_cell.length_c   1.000
_cell.angle_alpha   90.00
_cell.angle_beta   90.00
_cell.angle_gamma   90.00
#
_symmetry.space_group_name_H-M   'P 1'
#
loop_
_entity.id
_entity.type
_entity.pdbx_description
1 polymer ?
#
loop_
_entity_poly.entity_id
_entity_poly.type
_entity_poly.pdbx_seq_one_letter_code
_entity_poly.pdbx_strand_id
1 'polypeptide(L)'
;MTTATIPAKTTRLQRGVRLFLEHGDEIERTTANTYSVPICSRTGSYLVYLDLRCCTCPDHRRAKAAGARCKHFYAAEIVAAKRRAAKRRGSAGAA
;
A
#
# COMPACT_ATOMS: atom_id res chain seq x y z
N MET A 1 -12.26 35.05 -6.12
CA MET A 1 -12.70 33.68 -5.77
C MET A 1 -11.89 32.70 -6.59
N THR A 2 -10.88 32.05 -6.02
CA THR A 2 -10.03 31.08 -6.71
C THR A 2 -10.69 29.70 -6.65
N THR A 3 -11.29 29.29 -7.76
CA THR A 3 -11.87 27.95 -7.90
C THR A 3 -10.74 26.93 -7.94
N ALA A 4 -10.58 26.14 -6.88
CA ALA A 4 -9.65 25.02 -6.86
C ALA A 4 -10.20 23.90 -7.74
N THR A 5 -9.60 23.67 -8.91
CA THR A 5 -9.90 22.53 -9.77
C THR A 5 -9.53 21.25 -9.04
N ILE A 6 -10.52 20.52 -8.53
CA ILE A 6 -10.32 19.17 -7.97
C ILE A 6 -9.82 18.28 -9.12
N PRO A 7 -8.63 17.68 -9.04
CA PRO A 7 -8.13 16.84 -10.12
C PRO A 7 -9.06 15.65 -10.34
N ALA A 8 -9.65 15.56 -11.53
CA ALA A 8 -10.66 14.56 -11.91
C ALA A 8 -10.18 13.09 -11.85
N LYS A 9 -8.88 12.84 -11.65
CA LYS A 9 -8.31 11.50 -11.50
C LYS A 9 -7.47 11.40 -10.24
N THR A 10 -7.83 10.47 -9.37
CA THR A 10 -7.02 10.14 -8.18
C THR A 10 -5.71 9.49 -8.59
N THR A 11 -4.60 9.91 -7.97
CA THR A 11 -3.28 9.35 -8.22
C THR A 11 -3.16 7.91 -7.69
N ARG A 12 -2.14 7.16 -8.13
CA ARG A 12 -1.87 5.81 -7.58
C ARG A 12 -1.61 5.85 -6.07
N LEU A 13 -0.94 6.90 -5.60
CA LEU A 13 -0.70 7.16 -4.18
C LEU A 13 -2.01 7.36 -3.42
N GLN A 14 -2.87 8.28 -3.88
CA GLN A 14 -4.18 8.54 -3.25
C GLN A 14 -5.04 7.28 -3.19
N ARG A 15 -5.06 6.49 -4.27
CA ARG A 15 -5.75 5.20 -4.29
C ARG A 15 -5.14 4.17 -3.34
N GLY A 16 -3.83 4.21 -3.12
CA GLY A 16 -3.15 3.35 -2.15
C GLY A 16 -3.47 3.75 -0.70
N VAL A 17 -3.50 5.05 -0.40
CA VAL A 17 -3.96 5.56 0.90
C VAL A 17 -5.41 5.15 1.14
N ARG A 18 -6.30 5.35 0.16
CA ARG A 18 -7.71 4.95 0.27
C ARG A 18 -7.86 3.45 0.52
N LEU A 19 -7.13 2.62 -0.23
CA LEU A 19 -7.11 1.16 -0.02
C LEU A 19 -6.68 0.78 1.41
N PHE A 20 -5.67 1.46 1.96
CA PHE A 20 -5.27 1.25 3.34
C PHE A 20 -6.34 1.69 4.35
N LEU A 21 -7.04 2.79 4.10
CA LEU A 21 -8.10 3.25 5.01
C LEU A 21 -9.33 2.34 4.99
N GLU A 22 -9.70 1.82 3.81
CA GLU A 22 -10.87 0.96 3.63
C GLU A 22 -10.62 -0.50 4.05
N HIS A 23 -9.43 -1.02 3.75
CA HIS A 23 -9.12 -2.46 3.89
C HIS A 23 -7.78 -2.72 4.57
N GLY A 24 -7.25 -1.76 5.33
CA GLY A 24 -5.93 -1.88 5.96
C GLY A 24 -5.81 -3.06 6.92
N ASP A 25 -6.91 -3.42 7.57
CA ASP A 25 -6.99 -4.54 8.53
C ASP A 25 -7.02 -5.91 7.82
N GLU A 26 -7.36 -5.94 6.54
CA GLU A 26 -7.31 -7.15 5.67
C GLU A 26 -5.93 -7.35 5.02
N ILE A 27 -5.01 -6.39 5.17
CA ILE A 27 -3.65 -6.51 4.62
C ILE A 27 -2.79 -7.36 5.55
N GLU A 28 -2.55 -8.60 5.12
CA GLU A 28 -1.79 -9.58 5.89
C GLU A 28 -0.31 -9.61 5.48
N ARG A 29 0.56 -9.72 6.47
CA ARG A 29 1.99 -9.96 6.25
C ARG A 29 2.22 -11.46 6.11
N THR A 30 2.59 -11.92 4.92
CA THR A 30 2.87 -13.34 4.66
C THR A 30 4.29 -13.73 5.08
N THR A 31 5.28 -12.86 4.81
CA THR A 31 6.69 -13.07 5.22
C THR A 31 7.35 -11.74 5.58
N ALA A 32 8.67 -11.73 5.81
CA ALA A 32 9.37 -10.54 6.33
C ALA A 32 9.07 -9.25 5.54
N ASN A 33 9.08 -9.31 4.21
CA ASN A 33 8.82 -8.16 3.32
C ASN A 33 7.68 -8.40 2.32
N THR A 34 6.90 -9.47 2.52
CA THR A 34 5.80 -9.84 1.60
C THR A 34 4.45 -9.63 2.27
N TYR A 35 3.54 -8.99 1.54
CA TYR A 35 2.19 -8.67 2.01
C TYR A 35 1.15 -9.15 1.00
N SER A 36 0.10 -9.77 1.51
CA SER A 36 -1.14 -10.05 0.79
C SER A 36 -2.04 -8.82 0.90
N VAL A 37 -2.39 -8.21 -0.23
CA VAL A 37 -3.20 -6.98 -0.28
C VAL A 37 -4.49 -7.24 -1.06
N PRO A 38 -5.68 -6.94 -0.51
CA PRO A 38 -6.94 -7.27 -1.14
C PRO A 38 -7.16 -6.50 -2.44
N ILE A 39 -7.94 -7.10 -3.34
CA ILE A 39 -8.37 -6.48 -4.59
C ILE A 39 -9.58 -5.60 -4.31
N CYS A 40 -9.55 -4.32 -4.67
CA CYS A 40 -10.65 -3.39 -4.39
C CYS A 40 -12.00 -3.70 -5.07
N SER A 41 -12.08 -4.68 -5.98
CA SER A 41 -13.23 -4.87 -6.86
C SER A 41 -13.70 -6.32 -6.99
N ARG A 42 -13.01 -7.27 -6.35
CA ARG A 42 -13.27 -8.72 -6.46
C ARG A 42 -12.74 -9.42 -5.22
N THR A 43 -13.14 -10.67 -5.04
CA THR A 43 -12.50 -11.60 -4.11
C THR A 43 -11.06 -11.92 -4.56
N GLY A 44 -10.15 -11.99 -3.60
CA GLY A 44 -8.73 -12.32 -3.81
C GLY A 44 -7.76 -11.22 -3.37
N SER A 45 -6.47 -11.50 -3.51
CA SER A 45 -5.39 -10.60 -3.13
C SER A 45 -4.24 -10.61 -4.13
N TYR A 46 -3.42 -9.56 -4.07
CA TYR A 46 -2.12 -9.51 -4.75
C TYR A 46 -1.00 -9.59 -3.73
N LEU A 47 0.10 -10.23 -4.12
CA LEU A 47 1.33 -10.24 -3.34
C LEU A 47 2.14 -8.99 -3.66
N VAL A 48 2.60 -8.33 -2.60
CA VAL A 48 3.50 -7.19 -2.65
C VAL A 48 4.80 -7.57 -1.99
N TYR A 49 5.89 -7.49 -2.75
CA TYR A 49 7.25 -7.74 -2.28
C TYR A 49 7.95 -6.39 -2.13
N LEU A 50 8.02 -5.88 -0.89
CA LEU A 50 8.52 -4.54 -0.61
C LEU A 50 10.02 -4.38 -0.91
N ASP A 51 10.80 -5.42 -0.64
CA ASP A 51 12.23 -5.52 -0.93
C ASP A 51 12.51 -5.51 -2.44
N LEU A 52 11.76 -6.28 -3.22
CA LEU A 52 11.87 -6.33 -4.68
C LEU A 52 11.17 -5.16 -5.38
N ARG A 53 10.55 -4.26 -4.62
CA ARG A 53 9.70 -3.17 -5.13
C ARG A 53 8.66 -3.66 -6.16
N CYS A 54 8.10 -4.85 -5.92
CA CYS A 54 7.29 -5.59 -6.88
C CYS A 54 5.86 -5.84 -6.36
N CYS A 55 4.90 -5.96 -7.27
CA CYS A 55 3.55 -6.39 -6.96
C CYS A 55 3.00 -7.27 -8.09
N THR A 56 2.26 -8.32 -7.75
CA THR A 56 1.65 -9.24 -8.73
C THR A 56 0.43 -8.65 -9.45
N CYS A 57 0.01 -7.42 -9.12
CA CYS A 57 -1.14 -6.80 -9.77
C CYS A 57 -0.84 -6.35 -11.21
N PRO A 58 -1.84 -6.40 -12.12
CA PRO A 58 -1.66 -5.95 -13.51
C PRO A 58 -1.28 -4.46 -13.67
N ASP A 59 -1.59 -3.60 -12.71
CA ASP A 59 -1.19 -2.17 -12.74
C ASP A 59 0.30 -1.98 -12.39
N HIS A 60 0.96 -2.97 -11.78
CA HIS A 60 2.38 -2.84 -11.43
C HIS A 60 3.26 -2.56 -12.64
N ARG A 61 3.09 -3.33 -13.73
CA ARG A 61 3.86 -3.15 -14.97
C ARG A 61 3.69 -1.74 -15.55
N ARG A 62 2.44 -1.26 -15.59
CA ARG A 62 2.08 0.07 -16.09
C ARG A 62 2.61 1.19 -15.21
N ALA A 63 2.52 1.03 -13.89
CA ALA A 63 3.06 2.00 -12.94
C ALA A 63 4.58 2.09 -13.06
N LYS A 64 5.28 0.94 -13.12
CA LYS A 64 6.73 0.86 -13.22
C LYS A 64 7.26 1.55 -14.49
N ALA A 65 6.62 1.35 -15.64
CA ALA A 65 6.98 2.02 -16.89
C ALA A 65 6.88 3.55 -16.80
N ALA A 66 5.98 4.06 -15.96
CA ALA A 66 5.82 5.49 -15.69
C ALA A 66 6.65 5.99 -14.49
N GLY A 67 7.62 5.21 -13.99
CA GLY A 67 8.43 5.55 -12.82
C GLY A 67 7.65 5.57 -11.49
N ALA A 68 6.43 5.03 -11.46
CA ALA A 68 5.53 5.06 -10.31
C ALA A 68 5.35 3.67 -9.67
N ARG A 69 4.69 3.63 -8.51
CA ARG A 69 4.26 2.40 -7.83
C ARG A 69 2.75 2.21 -7.94
N CYS A 70 2.29 0.96 -7.95
CA CYS A 70 0.85 0.66 -7.95
C CYS A 70 0.22 0.96 -6.57
N LYS A 71 -1.11 1.08 -6.52
CA LYS A 71 -1.84 1.36 -5.27
C LYS A 71 -1.59 0.33 -4.17
N HIS A 72 -1.48 -0.96 -4.51
CA HIS A 72 -1.26 -2.04 -3.53
C HIS A 72 0.10 -1.91 -2.86
N PHE A 73 1.11 -1.45 -3.61
CA PHE A 73 2.45 -1.23 -3.06
C PHE A 73 2.42 -0.13 -2.00
N TYR A 74 1.76 1.00 -2.28
CA TYR A 74 1.60 2.08 -1.30
C TYR A 74 0.84 1.63 -0.05
N ALA A 75 -0.25 0.86 -0.21
CA ALA A 75 -1.00 0.33 0.92
C ALA A 75 -0.14 -0.59 1.81
N ALA A 76 0.62 -1.51 1.20
CA ALA A 76 1.56 -2.38 1.92
C ALA A 76 2.69 -1.59 2.61
N GLU A 77 3.23 -0.53 1.98
CA GLU A 77 4.23 0.34 2.60
C GLU A 77 3.69 1.01 3.88
N ILE A 78 2.44 1.47 3.87
CA ILE A 78 1.79 2.07 5.05
C ILE A 78 1.68 1.04 6.17
N VAL A 79 1.18 -0.17 5.89
CA VAL A 79 1.08 -1.26 6.88
C VAL A 79 2.45 -1.59 7.45
N ALA A 80 3.45 -1.78 6.59
CA ALA A 80 4.82 -2.06 7.02
C ALA A 80 5.39 -0.94 7.92
N ALA A 81 5.14 0.33 7.58
CA ALA A 81 5.55 1.47 8.39
C ALA A 81 4.85 1.49 9.76
N LYS A 82 3.53 1.27 9.82
CA LYS A 82 2.78 1.19 11.08
C LYS A 82 3.29 0.06 11.97
N ARG A 83 3.56 -1.12 11.41
CA ARG A 83 4.12 -2.26 12.15
C ARG A 83 5.52 -1.98 12.69
N ARG A 84 6.41 -1.38 11.89
CA ARG A 84 7.75 -0.97 12.34
C ARG A 84 7.66 0.04 13.49
N ALA A 85 6.74 1.00 13.39
CA ALA A 85 6.51 1.98 14.45
C ALA A 85 5.99 1.33 15.74
N ALA A 86 5.04 0.40 15.64
CA ALA A 86 4.54 -0.36 16.78
C ALA A 86 5.65 -1.18 17.46
N LYS A 87 6.49 -1.87 16.68
CA LYS A 87 7.64 -2.61 17.22
C LYS A 87 8.58 -1.71 18.01
N ARG A 88 8.92 -0.53 17.48
CA ARG A 88 9.78 0.45 18.18
C ARG A 88 9.18 0.92 19.50
N ARG A 89 7.85 1.15 19.55
CA ARG A 89 7.16 1.52 20.79
C ARG A 89 7.16 0.38 21.82
N GLY A 90 6.93 -0.86 21.39
CA GLY A 90 6.97 -2.03 22.27
C GLY A 90 8.37 -2.29 22.84
N SER A 91 9.43 -2.05 22.07
CA SER A 91 10.81 -2.18 22.55
C SER A 91 11.24 -1.06 23.49
N ALA A 92 10.61 0.12 23.45
CA ALA A 92 10.94 1.26 24.32
C ALA A 92 10.21 1.23 25.67
N GLY A 93 9.14 0.44 25.82
CA GLY A 93 8.40 0.27 27.08
C GLY A 93 8.82 -0.95 27.91
N ALA A 94 9.86 -1.67 27.47
CA ALA A 94 10.40 -2.87 28.15
C ALA A 94 11.81 -2.63 28.74
N ALA A 95 12.20 -1.36 28.88
CA ALA A 95 13.49 -0.91 29.42
C ALA A 95 13.28 -0.09 30.69
#